data_AF-A0A973CGW8-F1
#
_entry.id   AF-A0A973CGW8-F1
#
_cell.length_a   1.000
_cell.length_b   1.000
_cell.length_c   1.000
_cell.angle_alpha   90.00
_cell.angle_beta   90.00
_cell.angle_gamma   90.00
#
_symmetry.space_group_name_H-M   'P 1'
#
loop_
_entity.id
_entity.type
_entity.pdbx_description
1 polymer ?
#
loop_
_entity_poly.entity_id
_entity_poly.type
_entity_poly.pdbx_seq_one_letter_code
_entity_poly.pdbx_strand_id
1 'polypeptide(L)' 'MDFYTLALGLFMLCHGSYIALTRAKAKHQKARLDFMKKALGRPIGFSIYSLIYVILPIGFGAYISYAGFNNVSLSTIFTG' A
#
# COMPACT_ATOMS: atom_id res chain seq x y z
N MET A 1 -8.99 -13.34 17.69
CA MET A 1 -8.32 -12.50 16.69
C MET A 1 -8.83 -11.08 16.88
N ASP A 2 -8.02 -10.06 16.63
CA ASP A 2 -8.52 -8.69 16.60
C ASP A 2 -9.08 -8.40 15.21
N PHE A 3 -10.41 -8.40 15.09
CA PHE A 3 -11.11 -8.28 13.81
C PHE A 3 -10.89 -6.92 13.14
N TYR A 4 -10.76 -5.85 13.92
CA TYR A 4 -10.55 -4.50 13.38
C TYR A 4 -9.16 -4.35 12.78
N THR A 5 -8.14 -4.86 13.47
CA THR A 5 -6.75 -4.88 12.99
C THR A 5 -6.63 -5.73 11.74
N LEU A 6 -7.23 -6.91 11.73
CA LEU A 6 -7.22 -7.78 10.56
C LEU A 6 -7.98 -7.17 9.36
N ALA A 7 -9.14 -6.54 9.59
CA ALA A 7 -9.90 -5.86 8.54
C ALA A 7 -9.11 -4.71 7.91
N LEU A 8 -8.39 -3.91 8.73
CA LEU A 8 -7.54 -2.83 8.23
C LEU A 8 -6.38 -3.38 7.39
N GLY A 9 -5.75 -4.47 7.84
CA GLY A 9 -4.67 -5.13 7.12
C GLY A 9 -5.11 -5.65 5.75
N LEU A 10 -6.25 -6.35 5.70
CA LEU A 10 -6.85 -6.83 4.45
C LEU A 10 -7.26 -5.68 3.53
N PHE A 11 -7.81 -4.60 4.07
CA PHE A 11 -8.16 -3.42 3.29
C PHE A 11 -6.93 -2.80 2.63
N MET A 12 -5.82 -2.65 3.37
CA MET A 12 -4.55 -2.15 2.84
C MET A 12 -3.97 -3.06 1.75
N LEU A 13 -4.04 -4.38 1.93
CA LEU A 13 -3.62 -5.36 0.93
C LEU A 13 -4.43 -5.25 -0.37
N CYS A 14 -5.76 -5.16 -0.24
CA CYS A 14 -6.67 -4.96 -1.36
C CYS A 14 -6.41 -3.61 -2.06
N HIS A 15 -6.14 -2.55 -1.29
CA HIS A 15 -5.87 -1.23 -1.83
C HIS A 15 -4.56 -1.20 -2.65
N GLY A 16 -3.47 -1.74 -2.11
CA GLY A 16 -2.19 -1.82 -2.83
C GLY A 16 -2.30 -2.68 -4.09
N SER A 17 -3.04 -3.78 -4.02
CA SER A 17 -3.32 -4.65 -5.18
C SER A 17 -4.18 -3.95 -6.23
N TYR A 18 -5.20 -3.20 -5.80
CA TYR A 18 -6.02 -2.37 -6.67
C TYR A 18 -5.17 -1.34 -7.42
N ILE A 19 -4.24 -0.65 -6.74
CA ILE A 19 -3.35 0.31 -7.39
C ILE A 19 -2.44 -0.40 -8.40
N ALA A 20 -1.89 -1.57 -8.06
CA ALA A 20 -1.05 -2.35 -8.97
C ALA A 20 -1.78 -2.69 -10.29
N LEU A 21 -3.04 -3.11 -10.19
CA LEU A 21 -3.87 -3.51 -11.34
C LEU A 21 -4.41 -2.30 -12.12
N THR A 22 -4.80 -1.24 -11.42
CA THR A 22 -5.46 -0.08 -12.05
C THR A 22 -4.50 1.00 -12.51
N ARG A 23 -3.21 1.00 -12.12
CA ARG A 23 -2.24 2.03 -12.54
C ARG A 23 -2.16 2.21 -14.06
N ALA A 24 -2.42 1.17 -14.84
CA ALA A 24 -2.39 1.21 -16.30
C ALA A 24 -3.68 1.79 -16.93
N LYS A 25 -4.82 1.69 -16.23
CA LYS A 25 -6.14 2.08 -16.74
C LYS A 25 -6.68 3.37 -16.13
N ALA A 26 -6.34 3.66 -14.87
CA ALA A 26 -6.83 4.82 -14.14
C ALA A 26 -6.05 6.09 -14.51
N LYS A 27 -6.76 7.06 -15.11
CA LYS A 27 -6.19 8.34 -15.59
C LYS A 27 -5.47 9.12 -14.48
N HIS A 28 -6.01 9.09 -13.27
CA HIS A 28 -5.43 9.73 -12.07
C HIS A 28 -4.09 9.08 -11.66
N GLN A 29 -4.02 7.75 -11.64
CA GLN A 29 -2.81 7.02 -11.27
C GLN A 29 -1.72 7.22 -12.32
N LYS A 30 -2.11 7.23 -13.60
CA LYS A 30 -1.21 7.52 -14.71
C LYS A 30 -0.64 8.94 -14.62
N ALA A 31 -1.46 9.94 -14.29
CA ALA A 31 -1.01 11.32 -14.12
C ALA A 31 0.03 11.45 -13.00
N ARG A 32 -0.17 10.77 -11.85
CA ARG A 32 0.82 10.72 -10.76
C ARG A 32 2.12 10.03 -11.17
N LEU A 33 2.02 8.91 -11.88
CA LEU A 33 3.19 8.19 -12.38
C LEU A 33 3.97 9.02 -13.39
N ASP A 34 3.28 9.70 -14.31
CA ASP A 34 3.91 10.55 -15.32
C ASP A 34 4.55 11.80 -14.69
N PHE A 35 3.95 12.36 -13.65
CA PHE A 35 4.57 13.42 -12.85
C PHE A 35 5.89 12.95 -12.21
N MET A 36 5.89 11.80 -11.54
CA MET A 36 7.11 11.25 -10.92
C MET A 36 8.17 10.87 -11.96
N LYS A 37 7.77 10.29 -13.10
CA LYS A 37 8.69 10.00 -14.22
C LYS A 37 9.30 11.26 -14.81
N LYS A 38 8.55 12.36 -14.86
CA LYS A 38 9.03 13.66 -15.37
C LYS A 38 9.99 14.33 -14.38
N ALA A 39 9.74 14.20 -13.08
CA ALA A 39 10.57 14.80 -12.03
C ALA A 39 11.88 14.03 -11.76
N LEU A 40 11.83 12.70 -11.77
CA LEU A 40 12.94 11.83 -11.31
C LEU A 40 13.56 11.00 -12.44
N GLY A 41 13.00 11.05 -13.66
CA GLY A 41 13.39 10.19 -14.78
C GLY A 41 12.56 8.89 -14.85
N ARG A 42 12.50 8.27 -16.04
CA ARG A 42 11.64 7.11 -16.32
C ARG A 42 11.85 5.91 -15.38
N PRO A 43 13.07 5.36 -15.20
CA PRO A 43 13.25 4.18 -14.36
C PRO A 43 13.06 4.51 -12.88
N ILE A 44 13.61 5.62 -12.40
CA ILE A 44 13.58 6.01 -10.98
C ILE A 44 12.16 6.41 -10.56
N GLY A 45 11.46 7.24 -11.35
CA GLY A 45 10.10 7.66 -11.05
C GLY A 45 9.10 6.51 -11.02
N PHE A 46 9.26 5.49 -11.87
CA PHE A 46 8.43 4.29 -11.83
C PHE A 46 8.72 3.40 -10.61
N SER A 47 10.00 3.22 -10.27
CA SER A 47 10.41 2.43 -9.11
C SER A 47 9.91 3.07 -7.82
N ILE A 48 10.12 4.37 -7.63
CA ILE A 48 9.67 5.09 -6.42
C ILE A 48 8.14 5.09 -6.34
N TYR A 49 7.43 5.33 -7.45
CA TYR A 49 5.97 5.23 -7.47
C TYR A 49 5.49 3.85 -7.04
N SER A 50 6.07 2.79 -7.60
CA SER A 50 5.68 1.41 -7.26
C SER A 50 6.04 1.07 -5.81
N LEU A 51 7.17 1.57 -5.30
CA LEU A 51 7.58 1.37 -3.92
C LEU A 51 6.59 2.00 -2.95
N ILE A 52 6.25 3.27 -3.16
CA ILE A 52 5.41 4.05 -2.23
C ILE A 52 3.93 3.66 -2.35
N TYR A 53 3.41 3.51 -3.56
CA TYR A 53 1.97 3.35 -3.79
C TYR A 53 1.51 1.91 -3.93
N VAL A 54 2.43 0.95 -4.07
CA VAL A 54 2.08 -0.47 -4.20
C VAL A 54 2.76 -1.30 -3.12
N ILE A 55 4.10 -1.30 -3.06
CA ILE A 55 4.85 -2.17 -2.14
C ILE A 55 4.59 -1.77 -0.68
N LEU A 56 4.62 -0.48 -0.36
CA LEU A 56 4.41 0.01 1.00
C LEU A 56 3.00 -0.36 1.54
N PRO A 57 1.88 -0.05 0.86
CA PRO A 57 0.56 -0.45 1.35
C PRO A 57 0.36 -1.96 1.40
N ILE A 58 0.97 -2.73 0.48
CA ILE A 58 0.91 -4.20 0.54
C ILE A 58 1.69 -4.72 1.75
N GLY A 59 2.94 -4.28 1.94
CA GLY A 59 3.78 -4.71 3.06
C GLY A 59 3.18 -4.32 4.41
N PHE A 60 2.67 -3.10 4.51
CA PHE A 60 1.99 -2.61 5.71
C PHE A 60 0.69 -3.39 5.97
N GLY A 61 -0.11 -3.64 4.93
CA GLY A 61 -1.30 -4.47 5.04
C GLY A 61 -0.99 -5.90 5.48
N ALA A 62 0.07 -6.50 4.95
CA ALA A 62 0.52 -7.84 5.36
C ALA A 62 0.95 -7.87 6.83
N TYR A 63 1.74 -6.88 7.27
CA TYR A 63 2.17 -6.75 8.66
C TYR A 63 0.98 -6.60 9.62
N ILE A 64 0.06 -5.69 9.32
CA ILE A 64 -1.13 -5.47 10.15
C ILE A 64 -2.05 -6.70 10.14
N SER A 65 -2.22 -7.36 8.99
CA SER A 65 -3.02 -8.59 8.91
C SER A 65 -2.43 -9.68 9.82
N TYR A 66 -1.10 -9.85 9.78
CA TYR A 66 -0.37 -10.77 10.65
C TYR A 66 -0.54 -10.41 12.14
N ALA A 67 -0.45 -9.13 12.50
CA ALA A 67 -0.69 -8.66 13.86
C ALA A 67 -2.12 -8.96 14.34
N GLY A 68 -3.13 -8.73 13.48
CA GLY A 68 -4.53 -9.05 13.77
C GLY A 68 -4.80 -10.55 13.96
N PHE A 69 -4.13 -11.40 13.17
CA PHE A 69 -4.14 -12.85 13.38
C PHE A 69 -3.58 -13.25 14.75
N ASN A 70 -2.54 -12.54 15.22
CA ASN A 70 -1.92 -12.75 16.53
C ASN A 70 -2.64 -12.06 17.71
N ASN A 71 -3.87 -11.56 17.53
CA ASN A 71 -4.64 -10.81 18.55
C ASN A 71 -3.99 -9.50 19.01
N VAL A 72 -3.05 -8.94 18.25
CA VAL A 72 -2.47 -7.63 18.56
C VAL A 72 -3.44 -6.56 18.07
N SER A 73 -3.84 -5.66 18.98
CA SER A 73 -4.72 -4.54 18.64
C SER A 73 -3.96 -3.41 17.95
N LEU A 74 -4.66 -2.68 17.08
CA LEU A 74 -4.16 -1.49 16.40
C LEU A 74 -3.50 -0.49 17.35
N SER A 75 -4.11 -0.20 18.50
CA SER A 75 -3.55 0.73 19.49
C SER A 75 -2.13 0.32 19.88
N THR A 76 -1.94 -0.95 20.24
CA THR A 76 -0.65 -1.52 20.62
C THR A 76 0.42 -1.39 19.54
N ILE A 77 0.03 -1.46 18.26
CA ILE A 77 0.96 -1.33 17.12
C ILE A 77 1.47 0.11 16.97
N PHE A 78 0.66 1.12 17.29
CA PHE A 78 1.00 2.53 17.10
C PHE A 78 1.38 3.27 18.40
N THR A 79 1.17 2.66 19.56
CA THR A 79 1.57 3.22 20.87
C THR A 79 2.72 2.48 21.54
N GLY A 80 3.19 1.37 20.96
CA GLY A 80 4.41 0.68 21.40
C GLY A 80 5.66 1.40 20.95
#